data_AF-A0A972Q5L8-F1
#
_entry.id   AF-A0A972Q5L8-F1
#
_cell.length_a   1.000
_cell.length_b   1.000
_cell.length_c   1.000
_cell.angle_alpha   90.00
_cell.angle_beta   90.00
_cell.angle_gamma   90.00
#
_symmetry.space_group_name_H-M   'P 1'
#
loop_
_entity.id
_entity.type
_entity.pdbx_description
1 polymer ?
#
loop_
_entity_poly.entity_id
_entity_poly.type
_entity_poly.pdbx_seq_one_letter_code
_entity_poly.pdbx_strand_id
1 'polypeptide(L)'
;MNVYEDKYLREKVNRIISRQKEGKIIVAAYKDGSGLPAREDLGQELTRAAYPYDYAVGKAGFLNYDSELGAYLFTAKSGEKLPQVLANYRILTLGEAILDVKDRSMHIQCGETSVTFTGAQPWKGLYEVLKEVNEELARVNSGIVVWKIVPKESGDSKSGDRLFPEAVPKLRNGQAMAHATGYAYDTNHNLAYVGLVGYKTSLESLRVTLMCRKSLQMTQDGLSDVPLIPTDKYEQAWQAMPEYTSHHVGFVSRLALPGKWEPEDLSA
;
A
#
# COMPACT_ATOMS: atom_id res chain seq x y z
N MET A 1 -20.83 -9.73 -4.03
CA MET A 1 -19.74 -10.09 -3.07
C MET A 1 -20.33 -10.09 -1.64
N ASN A 2 -19.96 -11.03 -0.75
CA ASN A 2 -20.58 -11.12 0.60
C ASN A 2 -19.96 -10.14 1.60
N VAL A 3 -20.73 -9.75 2.62
CA VAL A 3 -20.23 -8.97 3.77
C VAL A 3 -19.10 -9.74 4.47
N TYR A 4 -18.04 -9.03 4.81
CA TYR A 4 -16.92 -9.57 5.58
C TYR A 4 -16.87 -8.93 6.97
N GLU A 5 -16.71 -9.78 8.00
CA GLU A 5 -16.59 -9.36 9.40
C GLU A 5 -15.41 -10.07 10.06
N ASP A 6 -14.47 -9.30 10.59
CA ASP A 6 -13.43 -9.81 11.48
C ASP A 6 -13.87 -9.65 12.94
N LYS A 7 -14.57 -10.67 13.45
CA LYS A 7 -15.09 -10.68 14.82
C LYS A 7 -13.97 -10.70 15.86
N TYR A 8 -12.86 -11.38 15.56
CA TYR A 8 -11.72 -11.46 16.47
C TYR A 8 -11.05 -10.09 16.63
N LEU A 9 -10.80 -9.40 15.51
CA LEU A 9 -10.29 -8.04 15.51
C LEU A 9 -11.24 -7.10 16.27
N ARG A 10 -12.55 -7.19 16.00
CA ARG A 10 -13.56 -6.37 16.69
C ARG A 10 -13.50 -6.56 18.21
N GLU A 11 -13.43 -7.80 18.69
CA GLU A 11 -13.38 -8.10 20.13
C GLU A 11 -12.08 -7.61 20.76
N LYS A 12 -10.94 -7.87 20.11
CA LYS A 12 -9.63 -7.42 20.57
C LYS A 12 -9.56 -5.90 20.69
N VAL A 13 -9.98 -5.18 19.64
CA VAL A 13 -9.96 -3.71 19.62
C VAL A 13 -10.94 -3.13 20.64
N ASN A 14 -12.11 -3.74 20.86
CA ASN A 14 -13.00 -3.29 21.93
C ASN A 14 -12.35 -3.34 23.32
N ARG A 15 -11.59 -4.40 23.63
CA ARG A 15 -10.85 -4.49 24.90
C ARG A 15 -9.79 -3.39 25.02
N ILE A 16 -9.07 -3.13 23.92
CA ILE A 16 -8.09 -2.04 23.84
C ILE A 16 -8.76 -0.69 24.08
N ILE A 17 -9.86 -0.40 23.40
CA ILE A 17 -10.61 0.86 23.54
C ILE A 17 -11.06 1.07 24.99
N SER A 18 -11.57 0.03 25.66
CA SER A 18 -11.97 0.13 27.07
C SER A 18 -10.82 0.56 27.97
N ARG A 19 -9.65 -0.05 27.81
CA ARG A 19 -8.45 0.31 28.59
C ARG A 19 -7.90 1.70 28.21
N GLN A 20 -8.00 2.10 26.94
CA GLN A 20 -7.65 3.46 26.51
C GLN A 20 -8.56 4.52 27.15
N LYS A 21 -9.86 4.24 27.29
CA LYS A 21 -10.82 5.13 27.98
C LYS A 21 -10.52 5.29 29.47
N GLU A 22 -9.85 4.33 30.08
CA GLU A 22 -9.31 4.44 31.45
C GLU A 22 -8.01 5.26 31.51
N GLY A 23 -7.56 5.84 30.39
CA GLY A 23 -6.34 6.63 30.30
C GLY A 23 -5.06 5.81 30.13
N LYS A 24 -5.15 4.50 29.82
CA LYS A 24 -3.98 3.66 29.56
C LYS A 24 -3.48 3.85 28.14
N ILE A 25 -2.15 3.95 28.00
CA ILE A 25 -1.49 3.95 26.69
C ILE A 25 -1.10 2.50 26.36
N ILE A 26 -1.63 1.98 25.26
CA ILE A 26 -1.39 0.61 24.81
C ILE A 26 -0.48 0.63 23.58
N VAL A 27 0.52 -0.25 23.59
CA VAL A 27 1.50 -0.46 22.52
C VAL A 27 1.46 -1.92 22.09
N ALA A 28 1.30 -2.18 20.80
CA ALA A 28 1.30 -3.56 20.29
C ALA A 28 2.69 -4.19 20.38
N ALA A 29 2.75 -5.49 20.66
CA ALA A 29 4.03 -6.21 20.73
C ALA A 29 4.74 -6.27 19.37
N TYR A 30 3.94 -6.34 18.28
CA TYR A 30 4.35 -6.33 16.89
C TYR A 30 3.19 -5.75 16.05
N LYS A 31 3.45 -5.43 14.77
CA LYS A 31 2.40 -5.00 13.84
C LYS A 31 1.40 -6.13 13.61
N ASP A 32 0.21 -5.98 14.17
CA ASP A 32 -0.81 -7.04 14.26
C ASP A 32 -2.17 -6.61 13.69
N GLY A 33 -2.24 -5.47 13.01
CA GLY A 33 -3.47 -4.92 12.44
C GLY A 33 -4.43 -4.27 13.44
N SER A 34 -4.07 -4.17 14.73
CA SER A 34 -4.91 -3.53 15.75
C SER A 34 -5.00 -2.01 15.66
N GLY A 35 -4.24 -1.37 14.75
CA GLY A 35 -4.15 0.08 14.61
C GLY A 35 -3.34 0.78 15.71
N LEU A 36 -2.80 0.02 16.67
CA LEU A 36 -1.93 0.55 17.71
C LEU A 36 -0.50 0.79 17.20
N PRO A 37 0.23 1.76 17.78
CA PRO A 37 1.67 1.83 17.58
C PRO A 37 2.32 0.54 18.09
N ALA A 38 3.21 -0.03 17.29
CA ALA A 38 3.99 -1.20 17.66
C ALA A 38 5.23 -0.78 18.43
N ARG A 39 5.82 -1.77 19.12
CA ARG A 39 7.06 -1.62 19.88
C ARG A 39 8.20 -1.01 19.05
N GLU A 40 8.28 -1.33 17.77
CA GLU A 40 9.25 -0.77 16.81
C GLU A 40 9.01 0.71 16.47
N ASP A 41 7.76 1.18 16.56
CA ASP A 41 7.39 2.57 16.22
C ASP A 41 7.77 3.56 17.35
N LEU A 42 8.18 3.06 18.52
CA LEU A 42 8.65 3.89 19.63
C LEU A 42 9.96 4.61 19.31
N GLY A 43 10.76 4.10 18.35
CA GLY A 43 12.00 4.74 17.90
C GLY A 43 13.07 4.89 18.98
N GLN A 44 12.96 4.14 20.09
CA GLN A 44 13.91 4.15 21.20
C GLN A 44 14.39 2.74 21.50
N GLU A 45 15.60 2.65 22.04
CA GLU A 45 16.16 1.38 22.49
C GLU A 45 15.33 0.83 23.66
N LEU A 46 15.03 -0.47 23.58
CA LEU A 46 14.29 -1.20 24.59
C LEU A 46 15.23 -2.06 25.38
N THR A 47 15.46 -1.68 26.63
CA THR A 47 16.30 -2.43 27.56
C THR A 47 15.43 -3.15 28.57
N ARG A 48 15.91 -4.29 29.09
CA ARG A 48 15.19 -5.02 30.14
C ARG A 48 15.09 -4.12 31.38
N ALA A 49 13.89 -3.96 31.91
CA ALA A 49 13.66 -3.15 33.10
C ALA A 49 13.80 -3.98 34.39
N ALA A 50 13.92 -3.27 35.51
CA ALA A 50 13.74 -3.86 36.82
C ALA A 50 12.26 -4.13 37.08
N TYR A 51 11.97 -5.17 37.88
CA TYR A 51 10.63 -5.45 38.37
C TYR A 51 10.02 -4.18 39.00
N PRO A 52 8.74 -3.84 38.70
CA PRO A 52 7.70 -4.67 38.10
C PRO A 52 7.53 -4.56 36.57
N TYR A 53 8.48 -3.96 35.85
CA TYR A 53 8.34 -3.72 34.41
C TYR A 53 9.14 -4.71 33.57
N ASP A 54 8.69 -4.96 32.34
CA ASP A 54 9.39 -5.84 31.41
C ASP A 54 10.52 -5.09 30.68
N TYR A 55 10.19 -3.92 30.12
CA TYR A 55 11.13 -3.12 29.33
C TYR A 55 11.10 -1.65 29.72
N ALA A 56 12.25 -0.99 29.64
CA ALA A 56 12.40 0.45 29.68
C ALA A 56 12.47 0.99 28.25
N VAL A 57 11.72 2.05 27.97
CA VAL A 57 11.71 2.76 26.68
C VAL A 57 12.60 3.99 26.84
N GLY A 58 13.91 3.82 26.58
CA GLY A 58 14.91 4.86 26.82
C GLY A 58 14.75 5.54 28.19
N LYS A 59 14.52 6.86 28.19
CA LYS A 59 14.18 7.64 29.40
C LYS A 59 12.68 7.91 29.55
N ALA A 60 11.88 7.61 28.52
CA ALA A 60 10.51 8.08 28.41
C ALA A 60 9.53 7.32 29.32
N GLY A 61 9.79 6.05 29.60
CA GLY A 61 8.87 5.24 30.40
C GLY A 61 9.16 3.74 30.38
N PHE A 62 8.14 2.97 30.73
CA PHE A 62 8.22 1.52 30.88
C PHE A 62 7.08 0.81 30.14
N LEU A 63 7.35 -0.40 29.68
CA LEU A 63 6.36 -1.33 29.12
C LEU A 63 6.16 -2.50 30.07
N ASN A 64 4.90 -2.88 30.27
CA ASN A 64 4.51 -4.09 30.99
C ASN A 64 3.50 -4.87 30.15
N TYR A 65 3.76 -6.15 29.91
CA TYR A 65 2.92 -6.99 29.06
C TYR A 65 1.61 -7.35 29.76
N ASP A 66 0.49 -7.04 29.11
CA ASP A 66 -0.84 -7.48 29.52
C ASP A 66 -1.23 -8.66 28.64
N SER A 67 -1.27 -9.85 29.25
CA SER A 67 -1.56 -11.12 28.56
C SER A 67 -3.02 -11.22 28.10
N GLU A 68 -3.95 -10.51 28.75
CA GLU A 68 -5.36 -10.48 28.34
C GLU A 68 -5.57 -9.67 27.06
N LEU A 69 -4.79 -8.60 26.90
CA LEU A 69 -4.76 -7.77 25.70
C LEU A 69 -3.83 -8.32 24.61
N GLY A 70 -2.81 -9.09 24.99
CA GLY A 70 -1.73 -9.48 24.09
C GLY A 70 -0.88 -8.28 23.64
N ALA A 71 -0.77 -7.25 24.49
CA ALA A 71 -0.13 -5.97 24.18
C ALA A 71 0.56 -5.39 25.43
N TYR A 72 1.40 -4.38 25.26
CA TYR A 72 2.07 -3.71 26.36
C TYR A 72 1.28 -2.49 26.84
N LEU A 73 1.23 -2.32 28.16
CA LEU A 73 0.83 -1.08 28.82
C LEU A 73 2.06 -0.18 28.97
N PHE A 74 1.99 1.03 28.45
CA PHE A 74 3.03 2.04 28.60
C PHE A 74 2.77 2.93 29.82
N THR A 75 3.79 3.04 30.68
CA THR A 75 3.80 3.95 31.84
C THR A 75 4.84 5.03 31.61
N ALA A 76 4.39 6.28 31.48
CA ALA A 76 5.29 7.42 31.30
C ALA A 76 6.09 7.70 32.57
N LYS A 77 7.37 8.06 32.41
CA LYS A 77 8.18 8.58 33.50
C LYS A 77 7.91 10.08 33.67
N SER A 78 7.69 10.51 34.90
CA SER A 78 7.36 11.91 35.19
C SER A 78 8.47 12.87 34.74
N GLY A 79 8.10 13.97 34.07
CA GLY A 79 9.01 15.01 33.59
C GLY A 79 9.78 14.69 32.31
N GLU A 80 9.63 13.49 31.75
CA GLU A 80 10.32 13.06 30.53
C GLU A 80 9.41 13.22 29.30
N LYS A 81 10.02 13.45 28.14
CA LYS A 81 9.27 13.57 26.87
C LYS A 81 8.84 12.20 26.37
N LEU A 82 7.59 12.09 25.96
CA LEU A 82 7.06 10.89 25.31
C LEU A 82 7.71 10.67 23.94
N PRO A 83 7.82 9.41 23.47
CA PRO A 83 8.12 9.12 22.08
C PRO A 83 7.11 9.81 21.16
N GLN A 84 7.55 10.28 19.99
CA GLN A 84 6.72 11.08 19.08
C GLN A 84 5.41 10.38 18.70
N VAL A 85 5.45 9.06 18.53
CA VAL A 85 4.27 8.25 18.21
C VAL A 85 3.23 8.24 19.35
N LEU A 86 3.69 8.32 20.60
CA LEU A 86 2.81 8.37 21.78
C LEU A 86 2.41 9.80 22.15
N ALA A 87 3.15 10.82 21.72
CA ALA A 87 2.76 12.21 21.90
C ALA A 87 1.47 12.55 21.14
N ASN A 88 1.27 11.91 19.98
CA ASN A 88 0.05 12.03 19.16
C ASN A 88 -0.89 10.83 19.34
N TYR A 89 -0.86 10.18 20.50
CA TYR A 89 -1.65 8.98 20.74
C TYR A 89 -3.15 9.28 20.63
N ARG A 90 -3.87 8.45 19.85
CA ARG A 90 -5.32 8.54 19.70
C ARG A 90 -6.00 7.33 20.31
N ILE A 91 -7.12 7.58 20.98
CA ILE A 91 -8.04 6.52 21.37
C ILE A 91 -8.62 5.94 20.08
N LEU A 92 -8.58 4.62 19.96
CA LEU A 92 -9.09 3.93 18.80
C LEU A 92 -10.61 3.99 18.77
N THR A 93 -11.18 3.98 17.57
CA THR A 93 -12.60 3.82 17.34
C THR A 93 -12.82 2.76 16.27
N LEU A 94 -13.82 1.90 16.49
CA LEU A 94 -14.21 0.91 15.50
C LEU A 94 -15.05 1.56 14.40
N GLY A 95 -14.68 1.27 13.16
CA GLY A 95 -15.40 1.71 11.96
C GLY A 95 -15.93 0.53 11.15
N GLU A 96 -16.98 0.81 10.38
CA GLU A 96 -17.45 -0.07 9.31
C GLU A 96 -17.17 0.62 7.97
N ALA A 97 -16.82 -0.17 6.96
CA ALA A 97 -16.53 0.33 5.63
C ALA A 97 -17.57 -0.15 4.62
N ILE A 98 -17.98 0.75 3.74
CA ILE A 98 -18.74 0.43 2.53
C ILE A 98 -17.75 0.38 1.38
N LEU A 99 -17.60 -0.78 0.74
CA LEU A 99 -16.75 -0.95 -0.43
C LEU A 99 -17.61 -0.80 -1.69
N ASP A 100 -17.46 0.29 -2.43
CA ASP A 100 -17.96 0.34 -3.80
C ASP A 100 -17.04 -0.52 -4.68
N VAL A 101 -17.56 -1.64 -5.16
CA VAL A 101 -16.77 -2.60 -5.94
C VAL A 101 -16.39 -2.03 -7.31
N LYS A 102 -17.30 -1.26 -7.94
CA LYS A 102 -17.06 -0.65 -9.25
C LYS A 102 -16.07 0.50 -9.12
N ASP A 103 -16.34 1.40 -8.18
CA ASP A 103 -15.51 2.57 -7.93
C ASP A 103 -14.33 2.28 -7.01
N ARG A 104 -14.07 1.02 -6.66
CA ARG A 104 -12.88 0.57 -5.92
C ARG A 104 -12.49 1.51 -4.80
N SER A 105 -13.51 1.96 -4.11
CA SER A 105 -13.41 2.97 -3.09
C SER A 105 -14.08 2.44 -1.86
N MET A 106 -13.44 2.67 -0.73
CA MET A 106 -14.01 2.37 0.56
C MET A 106 -14.35 3.65 1.26
N HIS A 107 -15.60 3.76 1.66
CA HIS A 107 -16.10 4.84 2.47
C HIS A 107 -16.26 4.34 3.90
N ILE A 108 -15.57 5.00 4.81
CA ILE A 108 -15.55 4.68 6.24
C ILE A 108 -16.15 5.88 6.95
N GLN A 109 -17.27 5.67 7.61
CA GLN A 109 -17.90 6.70 8.45
C GLN A 109 -17.76 6.30 9.92
N CYS A 110 -17.13 7.16 10.71
CA CYS A 110 -16.94 6.95 12.14
C CYS A 110 -17.25 8.25 12.89
N GLY A 111 -18.46 8.34 13.44
CA GLY A 111 -18.97 9.59 14.01
C GLY A 111 -19.01 10.71 12.96
N GLU A 112 -18.35 11.84 13.25
CA GLU A 112 -18.22 12.97 12.32
C GLU A 112 -17.08 12.81 11.29
N THR A 113 -16.23 11.79 11.44
CA THR A 113 -15.10 11.56 10.54
C THR A 113 -15.53 10.70 9.36
N SER A 114 -15.27 11.20 8.15
CA SER A 114 -15.42 10.45 6.90
C SER A 114 -14.06 10.23 6.26
N VAL A 115 -13.71 8.97 5.99
CA VAL A 115 -12.48 8.61 5.29
C VAL A 115 -12.87 7.89 4.01
N THR A 116 -12.29 8.34 2.89
CA THR A 116 -12.41 7.65 1.61
C THR A 116 -11.05 7.09 1.21
N PHE A 117 -10.98 5.77 1.07
CA PHE A 117 -9.82 5.06 0.57
C PHE A 117 -10.05 4.72 -0.90
N THR A 118 -9.25 5.26 -1.81
CA THR A 118 -9.38 5.02 -3.26
C THR A 118 -8.37 3.99 -3.72
N GLY A 119 -8.76 3.13 -4.68
CA GLY A 119 -7.87 2.11 -5.23
C GLY A 119 -7.89 0.78 -4.46
N ALA A 120 -8.96 0.53 -3.69
CA ALA A 120 -9.18 -0.78 -3.09
C ALA A 120 -9.17 -1.87 -4.18
N GLN A 121 -8.64 -3.04 -3.86
CA GLN A 121 -8.55 -4.16 -4.81
C GLN A 121 -9.48 -5.30 -4.37
N PRO A 122 -10.80 -5.21 -4.64
CA PRO A 122 -11.81 -6.21 -4.21
C PRO A 122 -11.43 -7.67 -4.51
N TRP A 123 -10.66 -7.92 -5.58
CA TRP A 123 -10.26 -9.25 -6.01
C TRP A 123 -9.14 -9.90 -5.20
N LYS A 124 -8.40 -9.14 -4.36
CA LYS A 124 -7.41 -9.71 -3.41
C LYS A 124 -8.06 -10.52 -2.27
N GLY A 125 -9.38 -10.46 -2.13
CA GLY A 125 -10.12 -11.00 -1.00
C GLY A 125 -10.32 -9.96 0.09
N LEU A 126 -11.51 -9.96 0.69
CA LEU A 126 -11.92 -8.91 1.64
C LEU A 126 -11.06 -8.84 2.91
N TYR A 127 -10.44 -9.95 3.32
CA TYR A 127 -9.50 -9.95 4.43
C TYR A 127 -8.24 -9.12 4.12
N GLU A 128 -7.63 -9.33 2.95
CA GLU A 128 -6.44 -8.57 2.54
C GLU A 128 -6.77 -7.10 2.33
N VAL A 129 -7.95 -6.79 1.77
CA VAL A 129 -8.44 -5.41 1.63
C VAL A 129 -8.62 -4.75 3.01
N LEU A 130 -9.21 -5.46 3.98
CA LEU A 130 -9.36 -4.96 5.35
C LEU A 130 -8.00 -4.65 5.99
N LYS A 131 -7.04 -5.57 5.83
CA LYS A 131 -5.69 -5.44 6.35
C LYS A 131 -4.97 -4.22 5.76
N GLU A 132 -4.95 -4.10 4.43
CA GLU A 132 -4.33 -2.98 3.72
C GLU A 132 -4.91 -1.63 4.16
N VAL A 133 -6.23 -1.55 4.31
CA VAL A 133 -6.90 -0.34 4.78
C VAL A 133 -6.54 0.01 6.22
N ASN A 134 -6.52 -0.98 7.12
CA ASN A 134 -6.16 -0.74 8.51
C ASN A 134 -4.70 -0.34 8.68
N GLU A 135 -3.78 -0.90 7.88
CA GLU A 135 -2.38 -0.48 7.83
C GLU A 135 -2.26 0.99 7.42
N GLU A 136 -3.00 1.40 6.39
CA GLU A 136 -3.01 2.79 5.91
C GLU A 136 -3.65 3.75 6.91
N LEU A 137 -4.75 3.36 7.56
CA LEU A 137 -5.40 4.13 8.63
C LEU A 137 -4.50 4.31 9.86
N ALA A 138 -3.70 3.29 10.19
CA ALA A 138 -2.70 3.35 11.25
C ALA A 138 -1.53 4.26 10.85
N ARG A 139 -1.04 4.15 9.60
CA ARG A 139 0.05 4.97 9.06
C ARG A 139 -0.25 6.46 9.13
N VAL A 140 -1.49 6.87 8.86
CA VAL A 140 -1.91 8.28 8.96
C VAL A 140 -2.36 8.67 10.39
N ASN A 141 -2.23 7.77 11.37
CA ASN A 141 -2.69 7.96 12.74
C ASN A 141 -4.14 8.46 12.82
N SER A 142 -5.04 7.83 12.06
CA SER A 142 -6.46 8.22 12.02
C SER A 142 -7.17 7.96 13.36
N GLY A 143 -6.74 6.92 14.08
CA GLY A 143 -7.43 6.37 15.25
C GLY A 143 -8.63 5.49 14.88
N ILE A 144 -8.82 5.14 13.61
CA ILE A 144 -9.92 4.29 13.14
C ILE A 144 -9.40 2.89 12.83
N VAL A 145 -10.12 1.87 13.27
CA VAL A 145 -9.90 0.48 12.88
C VAL A 145 -11.17 -0.08 12.27
N VAL A 146 -11.09 -0.48 11.01
CA VAL A 146 -12.20 -1.12 10.30
C VAL A 146 -12.23 -2.59 10.67
N TRP A 147 -13.40 -3.10 11.04
CA TRP A 147 -13.60 -4.53 11.35
C TRP A 147 -14.60 -5.22 10.42
N LYS A 148 -15.32 -4.43 9.62
CA LYS A 148 -16.39 -4.90 8.74
C LYS A 148 -16.34 -4.18 7.40
N ILE A 149 -16.48 -4.96 6.33
CA ILE A 149 -16.63 -4.46 4.97
C ILE A 149 -17.98 -4.91 4.43
N VAL A 150 -18.80 -3.95 4.01
CA VAL A 150 -20.06 -4.17 3.31
C VAL A 150 -19.85 -3.82 1.84
N PRO A 151 -19.75 -4.81 0.95
CA PRO A 151 -19.68 -4.56 -0.49
C PRO A 151 -20.99 -3.94 -0.97
N LYS A 152 -20.89 -2.86 -1.73
CA LYS A 152 -21.99 -2.24 -2.45
C LYS A 152 -21.74 -2.41 -3.94
N GLU A 153 -22.60 -3.19 -4.57
CA GLU A 153 -22.68 -3.24 -6.03
C GLU A 153 -23.67 -2.15 -6.45
N SER A 154 -23.15 -0.95 -6.72
CA SER A 154 -23.95 0.17 -7.18
C SER A 154 -24.59 -0.18 -8.54
N GLY A 155 -25.92 -0.33 -8.58
CA GLY A 155 -26.68 -0.52 -9.81
C GLY A 155 -26.42 0.64 -10.78
N ASP A 156 -26.12 0.30 -12.03
CA ASP A 156 -25.99 1.22 -13.19
C ASP A 156 -25.10 2.46 -13.06
N SER A 157 -24.21 2.56 -12.07
CA SER A 157 -23.09 3.50 -12.18
C SER A 157 -22.13 3.01 -13.27
N LYS A 158 -21.83 3.89 -14.23
CA LYS A 158 -20.73 3.69 -15.20
C LYS A 158 -19.46 3.48 -14.38
N SER A 159 -18.69 2.44 -14.67
CA SER A 159 -17.34 2.28 -14.11
C SER A 159 -16.62 3.62 -14.24
N GLY A 160 -16.12 4.18 -13.13
CA GLY A 160 -15.44 5.48 -13.17
C GLY A 160 -14.43 5.53 -14.32
N ASP A 161 -14.38 6.67 -15.03
CA ASP A 161 -13.48 6.88 -16.16
C ASP A 161 -12.03 6.77 -15.67
N ARG A 162 -11.44 5.58 -15.87
CA ARG A 162 -10.12 5.21 -15.36
C ARG A 162 -9.23 4.87 -16.52
N LEU A 163 -7.98 5.33 -16.42
CA LEU A 163 -6.92 4.94 -17.35
C LEU A 163 -6.77 3.42 -17.44
N PHE A 164 -6.89 2.72 -16.30
CA PHE A 164 -6.91 1.26 -16.23
C PHE A 164 -8.19 0.79 -15.52
N PRO A 165 -9.13 0.14 -16.24
CA PRO A 165 -10.39 -0.31 -15.68
C PRO A 165 -10.19 -1.32 -14.54
N GLU A 166 -9.24 -2.25 -14.70
CA GLU A 166 -9.11 -3.42 -13.83
C GLU A 166 -7.91 -3.44 -12.89
N ALA A 167 -6.70 -3.16 -13.32
CA ALA A 167 -5.58 -2.97 -12.41
C ALA A 167 -4.51 -2.22 -13.18
N VAL A 168 -3.57 -1.61 -12.46
CA VAL A 168 -2.37 -1.08 -13.10
C VAL A 168 -1.65 -2.25 -13.77
N PRO A 169 -1.51 -2.25 -15.11
CA PRO A 169 -0.90 -3.36 -15.83
C PRO A 169 0.55 -3.54 -15.40
N LYS A 170 1.04 -4.77 -15.51
CA LYS A 170 2.40 -5.13 -15.08
C LYS A 170 3.22 -5.55 -16.28
N LEU A 171 4.35 -4.91 -16.49
CA LEU A 171 5.32 -5.34 -17.48
C LEU A 171 6.33 -6.25 -16.80
N ARG A 172 6.54 -7.45 -17.35
CA ARG A 172 7.50 -8.42 -16.82
C ARG A 172 8.39 -9.01 -17.91
N ASN A 173 9.59 -9.39 -17.49
CA ASN A 173 10.43 -10.34 -18.20
C ASN A 173 10.61 -11.60 -17.31
N GLY A 174 11.53 -12.50 -17.67
CA GLY A 174 11.81 -13.69 -16.87
C GLY A 174 12.47 -13.45 -15.50
N GLN A 175 12.78 -12.21 -15.12
CA GLN A 175 13.59 -11.87 -13.94
C GLN A 175 13.04 -10.70 -13.09
N ALA A 176 12.16 -9.87 -13.65
CA ALA A 176 11.72 -8.61 -13.08
C ALA A 176 10.31 -8.25 -13.52
N MET A 177 9.64 -7.43 -12.71
CA MET A 177 8.31 -6.89 -12.95
C MET A 177 8.26 -5.43 -12.49
N ALA A 178 7.53 -4.60 -13.22
CA ALA A 178 7.23 -3.22 -12.86
C ALA A 178 5.79 -2.84 -13.25
N HIS A 179 5.24 -1.81 -12.62
CA HIS A 179 3.88 -1.34 -12.85
C HIS A 179 3.85 -0.28 -13.95
N ALA A 180 2.96 -0.45 -14.93
CA ALA A 180 2.82 0.47 -16.05
C ALA A 180 2.01 1.72 -15.66
N THR A 181 2.56 2.90 -15.93
CA THR A 181 1.87 4.20 -15.74
C THR A 181 1.18 4.69 -17.01
N GLY A 182 1.50 4.08 -18.15
CA GLY A 182 0.91 4.30 -19.46
C GLY A 182 1.65 3.48 -20.50
N TYR A 183 0.99 3.08 -21.58
CA TYR A 183 1.62 2.34 -22.67
C TYR A 183 0.88 2.55 -23.99
N ALA A 184 1.58 2.33 -25.09
CA ALA A 184 1.01 2.27 -26.43
C ALA A 184 1.78 1.25 -27.27
N TYR A 185 1.06 0.41 -28.00
CA TYR A 185 1.60 -0.54 -28.95
C TYR A 185 0.66 -0.67 -30.15
N ASP A 186 1.19 -1.11 -31.29
CA ASP A 186 0.40 -1.26 -32.54
C ASP A 186 -0.33 -2.62 -32.62
N THR A 187 -1.04 -2.88 -33.72
CA THR A 187 -1.77 -4.14 -33.92
C THR A 187 -0.87 -5.38 -33.99
N ASN A 188 0.43 -5.20 -34.25
CA ASN A 188 1.42 -6.27 -34.28
C ASN A 188 2.15 -6.44 -32.94
N HIS A 189 1.67 -5.76 -31.90
CA HIS A 189 2.27 -5.71 -30.57
C HIS A 189 3.64 -5.01 -30.49
N ASN A 190 3.99 -4.21 -31.49
CA ASN A 190 5.22 -3.41 -31.43
C ASN A 190 5.03 -2.28 -30.41
N LEU A 191 5.93 -2.23 -29.43
CA LEU A 191 5.86 -1.30 -28.33
C LEU A 191 6.30 0.10 -28.77
N ALA A 192 5.39 1.06 -28.85
CA ALA A 192 5.72 2.45 -29.16
C ALA A 192 6.15 3.21 -27.89
N TYR A 193 5.47 2.97 -26.77
CA TYR A 193 5.71 3.68 -25.52
C TYR A 193 5.36 2.80 -24.31
N VAL A 194 6.15 2.91 -23.25
CA VAL A 194 5.76 2.45 -21.90
C VAL A 194 6.38 3.31 -20.81
N GLY A 195 5.56 3.76 -19.87
CA GLY A 195 6.00 4.32 -18.59
C GLY A 195 5.91 3.26 -17.50
N LEU A 196 6.92 3.15 -16.63
CA LEU A 196 7.03 2.12 -15.60
C LEU A 196 7.47 2.70 -14.25
N VAL A 197 6.84 2.25 -13.17
CA VAL A 197 7.26 2.52 -11.79
C VAL A 197 7.67 1.22 -11.12
N GLY A 198 8.79 1.26 -10.40
CA GLY A 198 9.27 0.13 -9.61
C GLY A 198 10.66 0.37 -9.03
N TYR A 199 11.22 -0.67 -8.40
CA TYR A 199 12.59 -0.63 -7.89
C TYR A 199 13.61 -0.47 -9.02
N LYS A 200 14.67 0.31 -8.78
CA LYS A 200 15.71 0.59 -9.78
C LYS A 200 16.26 -0.68 -10.45
N THR A 201 16.50 -1.74 -9.68
CA THR A 201 17.02 -3.03 -10.17
C THR A 201 16.05 -3.72 -11.14
N SER A 202 14.75 -3.73 -10.81
CA SER A 202 13.71 -4.28 -11.68
C SER A 202 13.61 -3.49 -12.98
N LEU A 203 13.64 -2.16 -12.91
CA LEU A 203 13.55 -1.29 -14.07
C LEU A 203 14.77 -1.41 -14.99
N GLU A 204 15.98 -1.57 -14.44
CA GLU A 204 17.19 -1.83 -15.23
C GLU A 204 17.11 -3.18 -15.96
N SER A 205 16.61 -4.23 -15.31
CA SER A 205 16.37 -5.53 -15.95
C SER A 205 15.41 -5.44 -17.13
N LEU A 206 14.29 -4.71 -16.95
CA LEU A 206 13.33 -4.46 -18.02
C LEU A 206 13.93 -3.60 -19.14
N ARG A 207 14.71 -2.57 -18.81
CA ARG A 207 15.45 -1.76 -19.79
C ARG A 207 16.34 -2.62 -20.68
N VAL A 208 17.17 -3.46 -20.07
CA VAL A 208 18.10 -4.33 -20.83
C VAL A 208 17.32 -5.24 -21.78
N THR A 209 16.19 -5.80 -21.32
CA THR A 209 15.34 -6.66 -22.16
C THR A 209 14.78 -5.91 -23.35
N LEU A 210 14.31 -4.68 -23.11
CA LEU A 210 13.75 -3.77 -24.10
C LEU A 210 14.81 -3.35 -25.14
N MET A 211 16.01 -2.96 -24.71
CA MET A 211 17.13 -2.61 -25.59
C MET A 211 17.71 -3.80 -26.36
N CYS A 212 17.55 -5.03 -25.84
CA CYS A 212 17.95 -6.25 -26.53
C CYS A 212 16.86 -6.84 -27.45
N ARG A 213 15.75 -6.12 -27.70
CA ARG A 213 14.62 -6.58 -28.53
C ARG A 213 14.02 -7.91 -28.08
N LYS A 214 14.12 -8.22 -26.79
CA LYS A 214 13.51 -9.44 -26.24
C LYS A 214 12.07 -9.15 -25.90
N SER A 215 11.19 -10.09 -26.22
CA SER A 215 9.77 -9.96 -25.91
C SER A 215 9.55 -9.77 -24.40
N LEU A 216 8.66 -8.85 -24.08
CA LEU A 216 8.18 -8.57 -22.73
C LEU A 216 6.73 -9.06 -22.63
N GLN A 217 6.28 -9.40 -21.43
CA GLN A 217 4.89 -9.75 -21.20
C GLN A 217 4.20 -8.65 -20.42
N MET A 218 3.09 -8.15 -20.96
CA MET A 218 2.18 -7.26 -20.26
C MET A 218 1.05 -8.08 -19.66
N THR A 219 0.95 -8.10 -18.34
CA THR A 219 -0.15 -8.72 -17.61
C THR A 219 -1.18 -7.66 -17.26
N GLN A 220 -2.43 -7.94 -17.62
CA GLN A 220 -3.58 -7.08 -17.36
C GLN A 220 -4.65 -7.91 -16.66
N ASP A 221 -5.07 -7.48 -15.47
CA ASP A 221 -6.13 -8.19 -14.75
C ASP A 221 -7.43 -8.11 -15.58
N GLY A 222 -8.12 -9.25 -15.74
CA GLY A 222 -9.34 -9.35 -16.55
C GLY A 222 -9.13 -9.46 -18.07
N LEU A 223 -7.88 -9.38 -18.55
CA LEU A 223 -7.50 -9.55 -19.95
C LEU A 223 -6.43 -10.64 -20.09
N SER A 224 -6.22 -11.12 -21.31
CA SER A 224 -5.14 -12.07 -21.59
C SER A 224 -3.78 -11.36 -21.54
N ASP A 225 -2.74 -12.07 -21.07
CA ASP A 225 -1.36 -11.59 -21.15
C ASP A 225 -1.01 -11.25 -22.60
N VAL A 226 -0.46 -10.05 -22.83
CA VAL A 226 -0.09 -9.56 -24.16
C VAL A 226 1.43 -9.58 -24.29
N PRO A 227 2.00 -10.32 -25.25
CA PRO A 227 3.41 -10.20 -25.58
C PRO A 227 3.64 -8.85 -26.24
N LEU A 228 4.67 -8.12 -25.82
CA LEU A 228 5.10 -6.87 -26.42
C LEU A 228 6.45 -7.08 -27.10
N ILE A 229 6.58 -6.54 -28.30
CA ILE A 229 7.77 -6.64 -29.14
C ILE A 229 8.47 -5.28 -29.12
N PRO A 230 9.63 -5.16 -28.47
CA PRO A 230 10.38 -3.91 -28.49
C PRO A 230 10.97 -3.61 -29.85
N THR A 231 11.04 -2.32 -30.17
CA THR A 231 11.78 -1.78 -31.32
C THR A 231 13.27 -1.58 -30.98
N ASP A 232 14.05 -1.17 -31.97
CA ASP A 232 15.51 -1.16 -31.91
C ASP A 232 16.10 -0.08 -30.98
N LYS A 233 15.39 1.03 -30.84
CA LYS A 233 15.91 2.22 -30.19
C LYS A 233 14.80 2.93 -29.42
N TYR A 234 15.05 3.15 -28.14
CA TYR A 234 14.17 3.92 -27.26
C TYR A 234 14.92 5.08 -26.64
N GLU A 235 14.27 6.24 -26.62
CA GLU A 235 14.65 7.32 -25.72
C GLU A 235 14.07 7.02 -24.34
N GLN A 236 14.80 7.41 -23.29
CA GLN A 236 14.42 7.13 -21.92
C GLN A 236 14.57 8.34 -21.01
N ALA A 237 13.66 8.48 -20.06
CA ALA A 237 13.73 9.47 -19.00
C ALA A 237 13.52 8.78 -17.65
N TRP A 238 14.42 9.04 -16.70
CA TRP A 238 14.37 8.45 -15.36
C TRP A 238 14.14 9.57 -14.34
N GLN A 239 13.18 9.35 -13.44
CA GLN A 239 12.87 10.23 -12.34
C GLN A 239 12.93 9.43 -11.04
N ALA A 240 13.80 9.84 -10.12
CA ALA A 240 13.80 9.25 -8.77
C ALA A 240 12.51 9.65 -8.04
N MET A 241 11.92 8.70 -7.32
CA MET A 241 10.70 8.92 -6.53
C MET A 241 11.04 9.09 -5.05
N PRO A 242 10.21 9.81 -4.27
CA PRO A 242 10.39 9.94 -2.82
C PRO A 242 10.37 8.61 -2.07
N GLU A 243 9.67 7.60 -2.61
CA GLU A 243 9.47 6.30 -2.00
C GLU A 243 10.65 5.35 -2.26
N TYR A 244 11.55 5.20 -1.28
CA TYR A 244 12.64 4.21 -1.28
C TYR A 244 13.49 4.23 -2.59
N THR A 245 14.19 3.15 -2.94
CA THR A 245 14.99 3.03 -4.17
C THR A 245 14.16 2.94 -5.46
N SER A 246 12.93 3.47 -5.46
CA SER A 246 11.99 3.42 -6.57
C SER A 246 12.25 4.56 -7.56
N HIS A 247 11.98 4.27 -8.84
CA HIS A 247 12.07 5.25 -9.91
C HIS A 247 10.81 5.15 -10.78
N HIS A 248 10.49 6.25 -11.44
CA HIS A 248 9.61 6.28 -12.59
C HIS A 248 10.48 6.41 -13.84
N VAL A 249 10.25 5.55 -14.83
CA VAL A 249 10.96 5.59 -16.11
C VAL A 249 9.98 5.58 -17.26
N GLY A 250 10.21 6.42 -18.27
CA GLY A 250 9.52 6.37 -19.55
C GLY A 250 10.44 5.85 -20.64
N PHE A 251 9.96 4.94 -21.48
CA PHE A 251 10.61 4.50 -22.71
C PHE A 251 9.71 4.85 -23.90
N VAL A 252 10.24 5.61 -24.86
CA VAL A 252 9.52 5.97 -26.09
C VAL A 252 10.37 5.52 -27.27
N SER A 253 9.80 4.74 -28.17
CA SER A 253 10.47 4.33 -29.42
C SER A 253 10.85 5.58 -30.20
N ARG A 254 12.06 5.61 -30.75
CA ARG A 254 12.49 6.72 -31.60
C ARG A 254 11.60 6.91 -32.83
N LEU A 255 10.98 5.84 -33.31
CA LEU A 255 9.99 5.86 -34.38
C LEU A 255 8.76 6.73 -34.03
N ALA A 256 8.44 6.84 -32.74
CA ALA A 256 7.32 7.63 -32.24
C ALA A 256 7.72 9.07 -31.86
N LEU A 257 8.98 9.47 -32.06
CA LEU A 257 9.49 10.80 -31.69
C LEU A 257 9.79 11.67 -32.93
N PRO A 258 9.18 12.87 -33.02
CA PRO A 258 9.47 13.80 -34.11
C PRO A 258 10.96 14.14 -34.20
N GLY A 259 11.53 14.04 -35.42
CA GLY A 259 12.92 14.38 -35.69
C GLY A 259 13.96 13.39 -35.14
N LYS A 260 13.54 12.25 -34.57
CA LYS A 260 14.43 11.17 -34.09
C LYS A 260 14.39 9.92 -34.96
N TRP A 261 13.42 9.86 -35.86
CA TRP A 261 13.28 8.84 -36.89
C TRP A 261 14.39 8.95 -37.92
N GLU A 262 15.08 7.85 -38.16
CA GLU A 262 16.07 7.67 -39.23
C GLU A 262 15.55 6.62 -40.22
N PRO A 263 15.80 6.74 -41.55
CA PRO A 263 15.35 5.76 -42.54
C PRO A 263 15.76 4.31 -42.23
N GLU A 264 16.90 4.12 -41.59
CA GLU A 264 17.42 2.83 -41.15
C GLU A 264 16.52 2.16 -40.09
N ASP A 265 15.74 2.95 -39.33
CA ASP A 265 14.86 2.44 -38.29
C ASP A 265 13.62 1.68 -38.86
N LEU A 266 13.34 1.78 -40.17
CA LEU A 266 12.29 1.00 -40.85
C LEU A 266 12.77 -0.38 -41.36
N SER A 267 14.08 -0.61 -41.34
CA SER A 267 14.70 -1.78 -42.00
C SER A 267 14.96 -2.97 -41.06
N ALA A 268 14.41 -2.93 -39.85
CA ALA A 268 14.67 -3.89 -38.77
C ALA A 268 13.42 -4.61 -38.28
#